data_AF-A0A970EU69-F1
#
_entry.id   AF-A0A970EU69-F1
#
_cell.length_a   1.000
_cell.length_b   1.000
_cell.length_c   1.000
_cell.angle_alpha   90.00
_cell.angle_beta   90.00
_cell.angle_gamma   90.00
#
_symmetry.space_group_name_H-M   'P 1'
#
loop_
_entity.id
_entity.type
_entity.pdbx_description
1 polymer ?
#
loop_
_entity_poly.entity_id
_entity_poly.type
_entity_poly.pdbx_seq_one_letter_code
_entity_poly.pdbx_strand_id
1 'polypeptide(L)' 'TVPAGTELELKPGESVTLVPRMYHAFWAKEGHGPVLIGEVSQCNDDNTDNRFYETMGRFPTIEEDEEPFRLLCNEYPRAR' A
#
# COMPACT_ATOMS: atom_id res chain seq x y z
N THR A 1 -23.27 9.25 -2.02
CA THR A 1 -22.04 10.03 -1.80
C THR A 1 -21.86 10.23 -0.31
N VAL A 2 -20.64 10.51 0.15
CA VAL A 2 -20.32 10.74 1.56
C VAL A 2 -19.51 12.06 1.70
N PRO A 3 -19.48 12.70 2.88
CA PRO A 3 -18.63 13.86 3.12
C PRO A 3 -17.13 13.60 2.88
N ALA A 4 -16.37 14.65 2.57
CA ALA A 4 -14.91 14.54 2.45
C ALA A 4 -14.28 14.09 3.78
N GLY A 5 -13.29 13.19 3.70
CA GLY A 5 -12.63 12.61 4.88
C GLY A 5 -13.46 11.58 5.64
N THR A 6 -14.55 11.06 5.07
CA THR A 6 -15.34 10.00 5.71
C THR A 6 -14.52 8.72 5.83
N GLU A 7 -14.48 8.16 7.03
CA GLU A 7 -13.93 6.83 7.28
C GLU A 7 -14.95 5.76 6.91
N LEU A 8 -14.52 4.77 6.14
CA LEU A 8 -15.34 3.62 5.75
C LEU A 8 -14.80 2.37 6.45
N GLU A 9 -15.65 1.66 7.17
CA GLU A 9 -15.32 0.35 7.74
C GLU A 9 -15.70 -0.74 6.74
N LEU A 10 -14.71 -1.49 6.23
CA LEU A 10 -14.93 -2.65 5.38
C LEU A 10 -14.84 -3.92 6.22
N LYS A 11 -15.89 -4.74 6.17
CA LYS A 11 -15.95 -6.05 6.80
C LYS A 11 -15.35 -7.12 5.89
N PRO A 12 -15.01 -8.31 6.43
CA PRO A 12 -14.54 -9.42 5.61
C PRO A 12 -15.50 -9.71 4.44
N GLY A 13 -14.96 -9.70 3.22
CA GLY A 13 -15.71 -9.90 1.97
C GLY A 13 -16.17 -8.62 1.27
N GLU A 14 -16.05 -7.45 1.90
CA GLU A 14 -16.37 -6.17 1.28
C GLU A 14 -15.16 -5.57 0.56
N SER A 15 -15.41 -4.74 -0.45
CA SER A 15 -14.38 -4.00 -1.18
C SER A 15 -14.84 -2.59 -1.53
N VAL A 16 -13.88 -1.71 -1.78
CA VAL A 16 -14.12 -0.34 -2.24
C VAL A 16 -13.27 -0.08 -3.48
N THR A 17 -13.83 0.62 -4.47
CA THR A 17 -13.09 1.05 -5.66
C THR A 17 -12.51 2.45 -5.43
N LEU A 18 -11.19 2.55 -5.50
CA LEU A 18 -10.48 3.82 -5.41
C LEU A 18 -10.09 4.29 -6.82
N VAL A 19 -10.64 5.43 -7.25
CA VAL A 19 -10.33 5.99 -8.57
C VAL A 19 -9.03 6.80 -8.54
N PRO A 20 -8.32 6.96 -9.68
CA PRO A 20 -7.08 7.73 -9.71
C PRO A 20 -7.25 9.14 -9.11
N ARG A 21 -6.25 9.56 -8.33
CA ARG A 21 -6.18 10.87 -7.64
C ARG A 21 -7.13 11.06 -6.46
N MET A 22 -7.86 10.02 -6.05
CA MET A 22 -8.60 10.05 -4.78
C MET A 22 -7.68 9.67 -3.63
N TYR A 23 -7.42 10.59 -2.70
CA TYR A 23 -6.66 10.27 -1.49
C TYR A 23 -7.36 9.21 -0.66
N HIS A 24 -6.56 8.32 -0.09
CA HIS A 24 -7.02 7.25 0.77
C HIS A 24 -5.91 6.90 1.76
N ALA A 25 -6.33 6.48 2.96
CA ALA A 25 -5.51 5.87 3.98
C ALA A 25 -6.33 4.75 4.60
N PHE A 26 -5.66 3.67 5.02
CA PHE A 26 -6.33 2.51 5.59
C PHE A 26 -5.47 1.90 6.71
N TRP A 27 -6.14 1.27 7.65
CA TRP A 27 -5.52 0.62 8.80
C TRP A 27 -6.42 -0.51 9.30
N ALA A 28 -5.84 -1.49 10.00
CA ALA A 28 -6.62 -2.47 10.75
C ALA A 28 -7.26 -1.77 11.95
N LYS A 29 -8.58 -1.91 12.13
CA LYS A 29 -9.32 -1.29 13.23
C LYS A 29 -8.79 -1.80 14.57
N GLU A 30 -8.48 -0.87 15.48
CA GLU A 30 -7.93 -1.18 16.79
C GLU A 30 -8.84 -2.16 17.56
N GLY A 31 -8.24 -3.18 18.16
CA GLY A 31 -8.96 -4.22 18.92
C GLY A 31 -9.60 -5.34 18.09
N HIS A 32 -9.53 -5.29 16.75
CA HIS A 32 -10.12 -6.31 15.87
C HIS A 32 -9.11 -7.29 15.25
N GLY A 33 -7.83 -7.14 15.58
CA GLY A 33 -6.75 -8.01 15.10
C GLY A 33 -6.25 -7.64 13.69
N PRO A 34 -5.34 -8.46 13.13
CA PRO A 34 -4.77 -8.22 11.81
C PRO A 34 -5.79 -8.42 10.69
N VAL A 35 -5.61 -7.69 9.58
CA VAL A 35 -6.44 -7.77 8.39
C VAL A 35 -5.61 -8.27 7.21
N LEU A 36 -6.16 -9.21 6.44
CA LEU A 36 -5.64 -9.57 5.12
C LEU A 36 -6.28 -8.64 4.07
N ILE A 37 -5.45 -7.85 3.38
CA ILE A 37 -5.90 -6.93 2.33
C ILE A 37 -5.56 -7.54 0.97
N GLY A 38 -6.56 -7.57 0.08
CA GLY A 38 -6.38 -7.90 -1.33
C GLY A 38 -6.56 -6.66 -2.18
N GLU A 39 -5.63 -6.44 -3.11
CA GLU A 39 -5.74 -5.39 -4.13
C GLU A 39 -5.95 -6.04 -5.50
N VAL A 40 -6.92 -5.52 -6.25
CA VAL A 40 -7.09 -5.80 -7.68
C VAL A 40 -7.13 -4.45 -8.38
N SER A 41 -6.13 -4.18 -9.21
CA SER A 41 -5.93 -2.88 -9.85
C SER A 41 -5.53 -3.05 -11.33
N GLN A 42 -5.33 -1.92 -12.01
CA GLN A 42 -4.62 -1.89 -13.27
C GLN A 42 -3.12 -2.15 -13.03
N CYS A 43 -2.26 -1.92 -14.03
CA CYS A 43 -0.82 -2.04 -13.83
C CYS A 43 -0.36 -1.09 -12.71
N ASN A 44 0.32 -1.63 -11.70
CA ASN A 44 0.94 -0.86 -10.63
C ASN A 44 2.35 -0.42 -11.04
N ASP A 45 2.71 0.83 -10.74
CA ASP A 45 4.07 1.36 -10.85
C ASP A 45 4.45 2.18 -9.61
N ASP A 46 4.83 1.46 -8.55
CA ASP A 46 5.21 2.05 -7.27
C ASP A 46 6.34 3.11 -7.34
N ASN A 47 7.10 3.18 -8.45
CA ASN A 47 8.18 4.15 -8.63
C ASN A 47 7.67 5.56 -8.96
N THR A 48 6.54 5.67 -9.66
CA THR A 48 6.10 6.96 -10.22
C THR A 48 4.62 7.27 -10.02
N ASP A 49 3.78 6.28 -9.71
CA ASP A 49 2.33 6.47 -9.63
C ASP A 49 1.81 6.86 -8.22
N ASN A 50 2.71 6.88 -7.23
CA ASN A 50 2.40 7.25 -5.85
C ASN A 50 2.62 8.74 -5.57
N ARG A 51 1.56 9.44 -5.11
CA ARG A 51 1.65 10.81 -4.57
C ARG A 51 1.16 10.82 -3.12
N PHE A 52 2.09 10.78 -2.18
CA PHE A 52 1.79 10.89 -0.75
C PHE A 52 1.40 12.31 -0.36
N TYR A 53 0.47 12.47 0.60
CA TYR A 53 0.05 13.78 1.10
C TYR A 53 1.25 14.57 1.64
N GLU A 54 2.02 13.90 2.51
CA GLU A 54 3.30 14.37 3.05
C GLU A 54 4.46 14.01 2.12
N THR A 55 5.57 14.74 2.23
CA THR A 55 6.78 14.45 1.45
C THR A 55 7.51 13.26 2.07
N MET A 56 7.29 12.06 1.51
CA MET A 56 7.89 10.82 1.96
C MET A 56 8.26 9.91 0.79
N GLY A 57 9.24 9.03 1.00
CA GLY A 57 9.61 7.98 0.05
C GLY A 57 8.69 6.76 0.13
N ARG A 58 8.47 6.08 -1.01
CA ARG A 58 7.70 4.83 -1.09
C ARG A 58 8.44 3.63 -0.50
N PHE A 59 9.77 3.61 -0.65
CA PHE A 59 10.65 2.56 -0.18
C PHE A 59 11.61 3.12 0.87
N PRO A 60 11.78 2.44 2.01
CA PRO A 60 12.76 2.84 3.02
C PRO A 60 14.19 2.47 2.58
N THR A 61 15.18 3.10 3.21
CA THR A 61 16.57 2.63 3.17
C THR A 61 16.75 1.44 4.11
N ILE A 62 17.56 0.46 3.71
CA ILE A 62 17.84 -0.75 4.49
C ILE A 62 19.28 -0.71 4.99
N GLU A 63 19.48 -1.09 6.25
CA GLU A 63 20.79 -1.38 6.82
C GLU A 63 21.06 -2.88 6.65
N GLU A 64 22.10 -3.24 5.91
CA GLU A 64 22.46 -4.63 5.60
C GLU A 64 23.32 -5.22 6.74
N ASP A 65 22.71 -5.45 7.90
CA ASP A 65 23.37 -5.96 9.10
C ASP A 65 23.56 -7.49 9.08
N GLU A 66 22.83 -8.20 8.21
CA GLU A 66 22.98 -9.63 7.94
C GLU A 66 22.69 -10.00 6.47
N GLU A 67 23.00 -11.23 6.07
CA GLU A 67 22.71 -11.73 4.73
C GLU A 67 21.19 -11.90 4.50
N PRO A 68 20.65 -11.47 3.34
CA PRO A 68 19.20 -11.48 3.12
C PRO A 68 18.65 -12.89 2.97
N PHE A 69 17.60 -13.24 3.73
CA PHE A 69 16.88 -14.51 3.55
C PHE A 69 16.15 -14.58 2.19
N ARG A 70 15.65 -13.44 1.71
CA ARG A 70 14.94 -13.26 0.43
C ARG A 70 15.16 -11.85 -0.09
N LEU A 71 15.09 -11.66 -1.41
CA LEU A 71 15.10 -10.35 -2.05
C LEU A 71 13.72 -9.70 -2.02
N LEU A 72 13.67 -8.38 -1.84
CA LEU A 72 12.48 -7.58 -2.03
C LEU A 72 12.19 -7.33 -3.52
N CYS A 73 10.97 -6.92 -3.85
CA CYS A 73 10.55 -6.75 -5.24
C CYS A 73 11.37 -5.72 -6.03
N ASN A 74 11.97 -4.75 -5.35
CA ASN A 74 12.81 -3.69 -5.90
C ASN A 74 14.31 -4.01 -5.92
N GLU A 75 14.73 -5.21 -5.53
CA GLU A 75 16.14 -5.60 -5.36
C GLU A 75 16.61 -6.68 -6.35
N TYR A 76 15.72 -7.12 -7.24
CA TYR A 76 16.10 -8.12 -8.24
C TYR A 76 17.16 -7.56 -9.20
N PRO A 77 18.14 -8.39 -9.61
CA PRO A 77 19.08 -8.01 -10.65
C PRO A 77 18.33 -7.80 -11.96
N ARG A 78 18.97 -7.09 -12.91
CA ARG A 78 18.40 -6.92 -14.25
C ARG A 78 18.00 -8.28 -14.83
N ALA A 79 16.78 -8.33 -15.37
CA ALA A 79 16.28 -9.49 -16.07
C ALA A 79 17.26 -9.88 -17.20
N ARG A 80 17.36 -11.19 -17.44
CA ARG A 80 18.17 -11.76 -18.51
C ARG A 80 17.44 -11.70 -19.85
#